data_AF-A0A959N441-F1
#
_entry.id   AF-A0A959N441-F1
#
_cell.length_a   1.000
_cell.length_b   1.000
_cell.length_c   1.000
_cell.angle_alpha   90.00
_cell.angle_beta   90.00
_cell.angle_gamma   90.00
#
_symmetry.space_group_name_H-M   'P 1'
#
loop_
_entity.id
_entity.type
_entity.pdbx_description
1 polymer ?
#
loop_
_entity_poly.entity_id
_entity_poly.type
_entity_poly.pdbx_seq_one_letter_code
_entity_poly.pdbx_strand_id
1 'polypeptide(L)'
;YSQLNPEWVQTYNGSGNGNDESLSHITDDSGNVYAAGKIFQTASLFDIYVVKYNVPGNKIWERIYNGPGNGNDIANSIALDLNGNIYVAGESKGDSTGGDFILIKYDGNGNEMWNRRFDGESSSTDAVIKVVTDNSGFPIVSGTSFNLNTLFDIVTIRYDPEGNIVWNKMYNGSSNRNEFIGDMAIDDSGNVFISGSSFVQGEGDNFLLIKYSNNGDQLWTADYNGPSGANDNITSLTLDNNGNAVISGSSVAPGTGIDFATLKYSGSGQELWLRRYSSSAISSPDEPKAIISDIHGNIFVTGASVQSNSYDYLTVKYSSSGDELWTRRYNGPSGNNFDEPRSLTTDISGNVFVAGLSQGTGTMDDMVIIKYDSTGNQIWLNRYNSAVNRNDVANNISIDISGNITVSGFIAGTSSLNDFAVVRFSQLTNLFQHYNQNATDYYLFQNYPNPFNPSTIIGFSIPSESKINLSVYNSLGKIVRTLQNGYLKPGLYSYKFNSSGLSGGIYFYTLKTDKQTITRKMLLIK
;
A
#
# COMPACT_ATOMS: atom_id res chain seq x y z
N TYR A 1 -23.83 -8.05 3.98
CA TYR A 1 -22.61 -7.58 4.67
C TYR A 1 -22.78 -6.10 4.99
N SER A 2 -22.26 -5.61 6.11
CA SER A 2 -22.35 -4.19 6.47
C SER A 2 -21.45 -3.35 5.52
N GLN A 3 -22.04 -2.37 4.83
CA GLN A 3 -21.31 -1.40 4.01
C GLN A 3 -20.70 -0.34 4.94
N LEU A 4 -19.44 0.03 4.73
CA LEU A 4 -18.82 1.15 5.44
C LEU A 4 -19.09 2.42 4.63
N ASN A 5 -19.66 3.44 5.27
CA ASN A 5 -19.74 4.74 4.63
C ASN A 5 -18.35 5.41 4.68
N PRO A 6 -17.92 6.09 3.61
CA PRO A 6 -16.74 6.96 3.67
C PRO A 6 -16.90 7.98 4.82
N GLU A 7 -15.82 8.24 5.55
CA GLU A 7 -15.74 9.43 6.41
C GLU A 7 -15.74 10.69 5.54
N TRP A 8 -14.99 10.62 4.45
CA TRP A 8 -14.93 11.66 3.43
C TRP A 8 -14.47 11.07 2.10
N VAL A 9 -14.84 11.77 1.04
CA VAL A 9 -14.40 11.56 -0.34
C VAL A 9 -13.85 12.89 -0.82
N GLN A 10 -12.62 12.90 -1.32
CA GLN A 10 -12.03 14.07 -1.94
C GLN A 10 -11.72 13.76 -3.39
N THR A 11 -12.22 14.61 -4.30
CA THR A 11 -11.92 14.54 -5.73
C THR A 11 -11.28 15.82 -6.22
N TYR A 12 -10.48 15.70 -7.28
CA TYR A 12 -9.90 16.83 -7.97
C TYR A 12 -9.96 16.62 -9.49
N ASN A 13 -10.58 17.58 -10.18
CA ASN A 13 -10.67 17.62 -11.64
C ASN A 13 -9.68 18.67 -12.18
N GLY A 14 -8.82 18.26 -13.10
CA GLY A 14 -7.91 19.15 -13.79
C GLY A 14 -8.63 20.16 -14.68
N SER A 15 -7.96 21.25 -15.05
CA SER A 15 -8.55 22.32 -15.87
C SER A 15 -9.02 21.84 -17.25
N GLY A 16 -8.48 20.72 -17.74
CA GLY A 16 -8.82 20.13 -19.03
C GLY A 16 -10.03 19.20 -19.02
N ASN A 17 -10.64 18.89 -17.87
CA ASN A 17 -11.76 17.94 -17.73
C ASN A 17 -11.45 16.54 -18.31
N GLY A 18 -10.19 16.11 -18.25
CA GLY A 18 -9.72 14.83 -18.79
C GLY A 18 -9.75 13.70 -17.76
N ASN A 19 -8.86 12.71 -17.92
CA ASN A 19 -8.74 11.56 -17.00
C ASN A 19 -7.70 11.83 -15.91
N ASP A 20 -8.11 12.43 -14.82
CA ASP A 20 -7.32 12.64 -13.60
C ASP A 20 -7.32 11.37 -12.74
N GLU A 21 -6.17 11.05 -12.11
CA GLU A 21 -6.01 9.77 -11.41
C GLU A 21 -4.91 9.84 -10.34
N SER A 22 -5.21 9.35 -9.13
CA SER A 22 -4.20 9.04 -8.13
C SER A 22 -3.61 7.66 -8.40
N LEU A 23 -2.28 7.59 -8.46
CA LEU A 23 -1.55 6.34 -8.70
C LEU A 23 -0.93 5.78 -7.41
N SER A 24 -0.63 6.65 -6.44
CA SER A 24 -0.03 6.24 -5.19
C SER A 24 -0.46 7.17 -4.05
N HIS A 25 -0.61 6.61 -2.85
CA HIS A 25 -0.76 7.39 -1.63
C HIS A 25 -0.02 6.74 -0.47
N ILE A 26 0.24 7.55 0.55
CA ILE A 26 0.82 7.14 1.82
C ILE A 26 0.15 7.90 2.96
N THR A 27 0.20 7.33 4.15
CA THR A 27 -0.38 7.91 5.36
C THR A 27 0.72 8.08 6.40
N ASP A 28 0.82 9.24 7.03
CA ASP A 28 1.76 9.43 8.14
C ASP A 28 1.19 8.88 9.47
N ASP A 29 2.04 8.81 10.50
CA ASP A 29 1.65 8.32 11.83
C ASP A 29 0.55 9.17 12.51
N SER A 30 0.37 10.41 12.05
CA SER A 30 -0.71 11.29 12.51
C SER A 30 -2.03 11.04 11.78
N GLY A 31 -2.03 10.16 10.77
CA GLY A 31 -3.19 9.82 9.94
C GLY A 31 -3.44 10.78 8.79
N ASN A 32 -2.53 11.72 8.50
CA ASN A 32 -2.65 12.58 7.31
C ASN A 32 -2.32 11.76 6.06
N VAL A 33 -3.01 12.05 4.97
CA VAL A 33 -2.88 11.34 3.70
C VAL A 33 -2.15 12.23 2.71
N TYR A 34 -1.16 11.67 2.01
CA TYR A 34 -0.45 12.28 0.91
C TYR A 34 -0.71 11.42 -0.32
N ALA A 35 -1.25 12.01 -1.38
CA ALA A 35 -1.57 11.29 -2.60
C ALA A 35 -0.91 11.99 -3.79
N ALA A 36 -0.43 11.18 -4.74
CA ALA A 36 0.20 11.63 -5.96
C ALA A 36 -0.35 10.88 -7.19
N GLY A 37 -0.25 11.52 -8.35
CA GLY A 37 -0.71 10.97 -9.62
C GLY A 37 -0.62 11.99 -10.74
N LYS A 38 -1.59 11.98 -11.66
CA LYS A 38 -1.66 12.86 -12.82
C LYS A 38 -3.00 13.59 -12.89
N ILE A 39 -2.99 14.80 -13.41
CA ILE A 39 -4.20 15.57 -13.73
C ILE A 39 -4.15 16.14 -15.15
N PHE A 40 -5.26 16.16 -15.87
CA PHE A 40 -5.35 16.67 -17.23
C PHE A 40 -5.65 18.17 -17.26
N GLN A 41 -4.79 18.90 -17.95
CA GLN A 41 -4.70 20.35 -17.95
C GLN A 41 -4.79 20.85 -19.38
N THR A 42 -5.56 21.92 -19.62
CA THR A 42 -5.80 22.42 -20.97
C THR A 42 -4.52 22.87 -21.68
N ALA A 43 -3.57 23.44 -20.92
CA ALA A 43 -2.36 24.05 -21.46
C ALA A 43 -1.19 23.08 -21.63
N SER A 44 -1.14 22.02 -20.82
CA SER A 44 0.06 21.17 -20.69
C SER A 44 -0.19 19.68 -20.87
N LEU A 45 -1.44 19.19 -21.04
CA LEU A 45 -1.80 17.77 -20.98
C LEU A 45 -1.73 17.22 -19.55
N PHE A 46 -1.01 16.14 -19.25
CA PHE A 46 -0.99 15.58 -17.91
C PHE A 46 0.09 16.26 -17.05
N ASP A 47 -0.29 16.89 -15.94
CA ASP A 47 0.68 17.40 -14.95
C ASP A 47 0.70 16.48 -13.72
N ILE A 48 1.83 16.43 -13.02
CA ILE A 48 1.92 15.78 -11.70
C ILE A 48 1.07 16.55 -10.70
N TYR A 49 0.18 15.85 -10.00
CA TYR A 49 -0.57 16.40 -8.87
C TYR A 49 -0.18 15.71 -7.57
N VAL A 50 0.08 16.50 -6.53
CA VAL A 50 0.41 16.04 -5.18
C VAL A 50 -0.47 16.78 -4.20
N VAL A 51 -1.11 16.07 -3.28
CA VAL A 51 -2.03 16.68 -2.31
C VAL A 51 -1.87 16.06 -0.93
N LYS A 52 -2.00 16.91 0.10
CA LYS A 52 -2.07 16.50 1.50
C LYS A 52 -3.44 16.79 2.09
N TYR A 53 -4.06 15.78 2.69
CA TYR A 53 -5.27 15.89 3.50
C TYR A 53 -4.97 15.57 4.96
N ASN A 54 -5.59 16.29 5.88
CA ASN A 54 -5.57 15.89 7.29
C ASN A 54 -6.62 14.80 7.60
N VAL A 55 -6.62 14.29 8.82
CA VAL A 55 -7.54 13.20 9.25
C VAL A 55 -9.02 13.51 8.95
N PRO A 56 -9.57 14.71 9.24
CA PRO A 56 -10.93 15.08 8.84
C PRO A 56 -11.20 15.19 7.34
N GLY A 57 -10.17 15.09 6.48
CA GLY A 57 -10.28 15.23 5.03
C GLY A 57 -10.14 16.66 4.52
N ASN A 58 -9.69 17.61 5.34
CA ASN A 58 -9.43 18.97 4.87
C ASN A 58 -8.11 19.01 4.09
N LYS A 59 -8.14 19.60 2.89
CA LYS A 59 -6.93 19.86 2.08
C LYS A 59 -6.03 20.84 2.82
N ILE A 60 -4.80 20.43 3.11
CA ILE A 60 -3.78 21.27 3.76
C ILE A 60 -3.00 22.04 2.71
N TRP A 61 -2.53 21.34 1.68
CA TRP A 61 -1.84 21.92 0.53
C TRP A 61 -1.97 21.00 -0.68
N GLU A 62 -1.76 21.56 -1.86
CA GLU A 62 -1.60 20.83 -3.11
C GLU A 62 -0.49 21.44 -3.96
N ARG A 63 0.10 20.65 -4.84
CA ARG A 63 1.11 21.06 -5.81
C ARG A 63 0.78 20.45 -7.17
N ILE A 64 0.97 21.26 -8.20
CA ILE A 64 0.91 20.87 -9.59
C ILE A 64 2.30 21.13 -10.16
N TYR A 65 2.89 20.10 -10.77
CA TYR A 65 4.18 20.21 -11.42
C TYR A 65 4.01 19.86 -12.91
N ASN A 66 4.32 20.84 -13.75
CA ASN A 66 4.44 20.72 -15.20
C ASN A 66 5.93 20.71 -15.53
N GLY A 67 6.37 19.68 -16.23
CA GLY A 67 7.73 19.51 -16.69
C GLY A 67 8.14 20.60 -17.68
N PRO A 68 9.45 20.73 -17.94
CA PRO A 68 9.96 21.80 -18.80
C PRO A 68 9.37 21.75 -20.22
N GLY A 69 9.21 20.55 -20.79
CA GLY A 69 8.74 20.40 -22.17
C GLY A 69 7.27 20.67 -22.40
N ASN A 70 6.46 20.79 -21.34
CA ASN A 70 5.02 20.55 -21.37
C ASN A 70 4.69 19.15 -21.92
N GLY A 71 3.53 18.61 -21.60
CA GLY A 71 3.11 17.29 -22.05
C GLY A 71 2.79 16.40 -20.86
N ASN A 72 3.12 15.12 -20.95
CA ASN A 72 2.73 14.19 -19.90
C ASN A 72 3.81 14.14 -18.79
N ASP A 73 3.41 14.52 -17.59
CA ASP A 73 4.12 14.36 -16.34
C ASP A 73 3.22 13.54 -15.39
N ILE A 74 3.76 12.45 -14.85
CA ILE A 74 3.02 11.46 -14.09
C ILE A 74 3.82 11.07 -12.85
N ALA A 75 3.21 11.14 -11.67
CA ALA A 75 3.80 10.64 -10.43
C ALA A 75 3.34 9.21 -10.17
N ASN A 76 4.25 8.25 -10.33
CA ASN A 76 3.97 6.82 -10.14
C ASN A 76 4.09 6.40 -8.67
N SER A 77 4.91 7.10 -7.87
CA SER A 77 5.21 6.71 -6.50
C SER A 77 5.46 7.91 -5.59
N ILE A 78 5.10 7.74 -4.31
CA ILE A 78 5.32 8.72 -3.25
C ILE A 78 5.88 8.02 -2.00
N ALA A 79 6.85 8.66 -1.32
CA ALA A 79 7.44 8.19 -0.07
C ALA A 79 7.59 9.32 0.96
N LEU A 80 7.65 8.96 2.23
CA LEU A 80 7.91 9.86 3.36
C LEU A 80 9.19 9.44 4.07
N ASP A 81 10.03 10.40 4.45
CA ASP A 81 11.07 10.12 5.46
C ASP A 81 10.56 10.34 6.89
N LEU A 82 11.36 9.92 7.87
CA LEU A 82 11.04 10.09 9.30
C LEU A 82 10.95 11.55 9.76
N ASN A 83 11.49 12.49 8.97
CA ASN A 83 11.38 13.93 9.24
C ASN A 83 10.11 14.54 8.63
N GLY A 84 9.31 13.75 7.92
CA GLY A 84 8.10 14.20 7.25
C GLY A 84 8.35 14.91 5.92
N ASN A 85 9.52 14.76 5.31
CA ASN A 85 9.72 15.19 3.92
C ASN A 85 9.08 14.19 2.97
N ILE A 86 8.51 14.71 1.90
CA ILE A 86 7.79 13.96 0.88
C ILE A 86 8.67 13.85 -0.34
N TYR A 87 8.80 12.65 -0.87
CA TYR A 87 9.48 12.36 -2.13
C TYR A 87 8.48 11.83 -3.14
N VAL A 88 8.37 12.49 -4.28
CA VAL A 88 7.44 12.13 -5.36
C VAL A 88 8.26 11.79 -6.59
N ALA A 89 8.03 10.62 -7.18
CA ALA A 89 8.80 10.17 -8.32
C ALA A 89 7.91 9.62 -9.45
N GLY A 90 8.40 9.77 -10.68
CA GLY A 90 7.71 9.27 -11.88
C GLY A 90 8.41 9.67 -13.17
N GLU A 91 7.62 10.03 -14.17
CA GLU A 91 8.05 10.45 -15.52
C GLU A 91 7.65 11.92 -15.75
N SER A 92 8.53 12.71 -16.39
CA SER A 92 8.25 14.10 -16.73
C SER A 92 8.80 14.48 -18.10
N LYS A 93 7.99 15.13 -18.94
CA LYS A 93 8.37 15.50 -20.32
C LYS A 93 9.46 16.59 -20.35
N GLY A 94 10.56 16.32 -21.05
CA GLY A 94 11.65 17.28 -21.25
C GLY A 94 11.45 18.22 -22.45
N ASP A 95 12.16 19.36 -22.45
CA ASP A 95 12.12 20.39 -23.52
C ASP A 95 12.51 19.85 -24.90
N SER A 96 13.45 18.91 -24.92
CA SER A 96 14.01 18.32 -26.14
C SER A 96 14.22 16.81 -26.03
N THR A 97 13.67 16.18 -24.99
CA THR A 97 13.84 14.75 -24.66
C THR A 97 12.47 14.08 -24.59
N GLY A 98 12.45 12.76 -24.37
CA GLY A 98 11.26 12.00 -24.04
C GLY A 98 10.68 12.38 -22.67
N GLY A 99 10.00 11.43 -22.04
CA GLY A 99 9.75 11.53 -20.61
C GLY A 99 11.03 11.15 -19.88
N ASP A 100 11.47 11.96 -18.93
CA ASP A 100 12.67 11.70 -18.14
C ASP A 100 12.25 11.29 -16.72
N PHE A 101 13.12 10.58 -15.99
CA PHE A 101 12.92 10.36 -14.56
C PHE A 101 12.78 11.70 -13.86
N ILE A 102 11.83 11.80 -12.94
CA ILE A 102 11.72 12.94 -12.03
C ILE A 102 11.64 12.45 -10.59
N LEU A 103 12.37 13.11 -9.70
CA LEU A 103 12.25 12.99 -8.24
C LEU A 103 12.11 14.39 -7.66
N ILE A 104 11.01 14.66 -6.95
CA ILE A 104 10.72 15.94 -6.32
C ILE A 104 10.67 15.74 -4.80
N LYS A 105 11.39 16.58 -4.06
CA LYS A 105 11.33 16.65 -2.60
C LYS A 105 10.51 17.85 -2.16
N TYR A 106 9.54 17.61 -1.29
CA TYR A 106 8.80 18.64 -0.57
C TYR A 106 9.05 18.55 0.93
N ASP A 107 9.01 19.68 1.63
CA ASP A 107 8.90 19.69 3.10
C ASP A 107 7.47 19.32 3.56
N GLY A 108 7.27 19.12 4.87
CA GLY A 108 5.96 18.77 5.44
C GLY A 108 4.83 19.79 5.19
N ASN A 109 5.17 21.02 4.79
CA ASN A 109 4.26 22.11 4.43
C ASN A 109 4.01 22.19 2.90
N GLY A 110 4.61 21.29 2.12
CA GLY A 110 4.49 21.22 0.67
C GLY A 110 5.41 22.19 -0.07
N ASN A 111 6.39 22.84 0.58
CA ASN A 111 7.36 23.67 -0.14
C ASN A 111 8.33 22.77 -0.88
N GLU A 112 8.52 23.01 -2.18
CA GLU A 112 9.54 22.29 -2.95
C GLU A 112 10.92 22.66 -2.42
N MET A 113 11.68 21.64 -2.01
CA MET A 113 13.06 21.81 -1.57
C MET A 113 14.01 21.67 -2.74
N TRP A 114 13.77 20.68 -3.59
CA TRP A 114 14.51 20.44 -4.82
C TRP A 114 13.76 19.43 -5.71
N ASN A 115 14.11 19.43 -7.00
CA ASN A 115 13.80 18.34 -7.91
C ASN A 115 15.08 17.86 -8.63
N ARG A 116 15.08 16.61 -9.08
CA ARG A 116 16.15 15.97 -9.85
C ARG A 116 15.54 15.25 -11.04
N ARG A 117 16.13 15.47 -12.21
CA ARG A 117 15.80 14.78 -13.45
C ARG A 117 16.94 13.88 -13.87
N PHE A 118 16.62 12.72 -14.45
CA PHE A 118 17.61 11.84 -15.07
C PHE A 118 17.09 11.48 -16.47
N ASP A 119 17.85 11.94 -17.46
CA ASP A 119 17.71 11.58 -18.87
C ASP A 119 18.82 10.59 -19.19
N GLY A 120 18.45 9.39 -19.64
CA GLY A 120 19.38 8.33 -20.03
C GLY A 120 20.25 8.73 -21.23
N GLU A 121 20.96 7.76 -21.82
CA GLU A 121 21.91 8.07 -22.90
C GLU A 121 21.26 8.49 -24.23
N SER A 122 19.95 8.30 -24.38
CA SER A 122 19.25 8.38 -25.66
C SER A 122 18.21 9.51 -25.77
N SER A 123 18.03 10.33 -24.73
CA SER A 123 16.98 11.37 -24.72
C SER A 123 15.57 10.84 -25.04
N SER A 124 15.33 9.58 -24.68
CA SER A 124 14.10 8.81 -24.93
C SER A 124 13.23 8.76 -23.66
N THR A 125 12.31 7.80 -23.56
CA THR A 125 11.45 7.64 -22.39
C THR A 125 12.15 6.85 -21.29
N ASP A 126 12.25 7.48 -20.13
CA ASP A 126 12.70 6.96 -18.86
C ASP A 126 11.58 7.21 -17.83
N ALA A 127 11.09 6.15 -17.18
CA ALA A 127 10.07 6.26 -16.14
C ALA A 127 10.52 5.66 -14.80
N VAL A 128 10.42 6.43 -13.71
CA VAL A 128 10.51 5.88 -12.35
C VAL A 128 9.22 5.16 -12.01
N ILE A 129 9.34 3.94 -11.50
CA ILE A 129 8.19 3.15 -11.03
C ILE A 129 8.05 3.25 -9.52
N LYS A 130 9.15 3.30 -8.76
CA LYS A 130 9.13 3.26 -7.30
C LYS A 130 10.12 4.23 -6.68
N VAL A 131 9.69 4.93 -5.62
CA VAL A 131 10.57 5.64 -4.68
C VAL A 131 10.37 5.07 -3.26
N VAL A 132 11.48 4.94 -2.53
CA VAL A 132 11.51 4.56 -1.11
C VAL A 132 12.54 5.42 -0.37
N THR A 133 12.44 5.47 0.95
CA THR A 133 13.31 6.26 1.84
C THR A 133 13.89 5.35 2.90
N ASP A 134 15.19 5.41 3.13
CA ASP A 134 15.78 4.71 4.27
C ASP A 134 15.52 5.45 5.59
N ASN A 135 15.88 4.81 6.70
CA ASN A 135 15.72 5.37 8.05
C ASN A 135 16.55 6.65 8.29
N SER A 136 17.50 6.98 7.41
CA SER A 136 18.31 8.21 7.46
C SER A 136 17.78 9.31 6.52
N GLY A 137 16.70 9.06 5.78
CA GLY A 137 16.10 10.00 4.85
C GLY A 137 16.77 10.08 3.47
N PHE A 138 17.54 9.07 3.08
CA PHE A 138 18.12 8.96 1.73
C PHE A 138 17.06 8.37 0.79
N PRO A 139 16.57 9.13 -0.21
CA PRO A 139 15.63 8.59 -1.17
C PRO A 139 16.35 7.73 -2.22
N ILE A 140 15.71 6.61 -2.56
CA ILE A 140 16.15 5.70 -3.62
C ILE A 140 15.02 5.59 -4.62
N VAL A 141 15.33 5.78 -5.89
CA VAL A 141 14.40 5.62 -7.02
C VAL A 141 14.85 4.47 -7.89
N SER A 142 13.89 3.76 -8.46
CA SER A 142 14.17 2.75 -9.47
C SER A 142 13.11 2.75 -10.56
N GLY A 143 13.56 2.58 -11.79
CA GLY A 143 12.78 2.76 -13.00
C GLY A 143 13.40 2.04 -14.19
N THR A 144 12.86 2.29 -15.37
CA THR A 144 13.37 1.74 -16.63
C THR A 144 13.77 2.88 -17.56
N SER A 145 14.96 2.80 -18.15
CA SER A 145 15.53 3.81 -19.05
C SER A 145 15.89 3.20 -20.40
N PHE A 146 15.65 3.92 -21.51
CA PHE A 146 15.98 3.44 -22.84
C PHE A 146 17.40 3.84 -23.26
N ASN A 147 18.17 2.86 -23.73
CA ASN A 147 19.51 3.01 -24.26
C ASN A 147 19.58 2.38 -25.67
N LEU A 148 20.32 3.01 -26.59
CA LEU A 148 20.33 2.59 -28.00
C LEU A 148 20.90 1.19 -28.24
N ASN A 149 21.81 0.74 -27.38
CA ASN A 149 22.53 -0.53 -27.56
C ASN A 149 21.94 -1.68 -26.75
N THR A 150 21.30 -1.37 -25.63
CA THR A 150 20.78 -2.34 -24.65
C THR A 150 19.26 -2.33 -24.58
N LEU A 151 18.60 -1.37 -25.24
CA LEU A 151 17.16 -1.12 -25.18
C LEU A 151 16.76 -0.64 -23.78
N PHE A 152 15.68 -1.14 -23.21
CA PHE A 152 15.25 -0.74 -21.88
C PHE A 152 16.09 -1.43 -20.79
N ASP A 153 16.70 -0.66 -19.89
CA ASP A 153 17.49 -1.14 -18.77
C ASP A 153 16.90 -0.69 -17.44
N ILE A 154 17.10 -1.45 -16.36
CA ILE A 154 16.72 -1.01 -15.01
C ILE A 154 17.77 -0.02 -14.50
N VAL A 155 17.31 1.16 -14.07
CA VAL A 155 18.16 2.20 -13.46
C VAL A 155 17.71 2.44 -12.03
N THR A 156 18.65 2.34 -11.09
CA THR A 156 18.44 2.60 -9.66
C THR A 156 19.41 3.67 -9.18
N ILE A 157 18.87 4.74 -8.58
CA ILE A 157 19.65 5.88 -8.12
C ILE A 157 19.34 6.12 -6.64
N ARG A 158 20.39 6.23 -5.84
CA ARG A 158 20.30 6.67 -4.45
C ARG A 158 20.81 8.11 -4.34
N TYR A 159 20.04 8.96 -3.69
CA TYR A 159 20.43 10.33 -3.38
C TYR A 159 20.64 10.52 -1.88
N ASP A 160 21.42 11.53 -1.53
CA ASP A 160 21.42 12.09 -0.18
C ASP A 160 20.19 13.00 0.03
N PRO A 161 19.88 13.40 1.28
CA PRO A 161 18.73 14.26 1.57
C PRO A 161 18.77 15.63 0.88
N GLU A 162 19.95 16.09 0.45
CA GLU A 162 20.19 17.32 -0.31
C GLU A 162 20.02 17.14 -1.83
N GLY A 163 19.79 15.90 -2.29
CA GLY A 163 19.54 15.53 -3.67
C GLY A 163 20.81 15.30 -4.49
N ASN A 164 21.97 15.08 -3.88
CA ASN A 164 23.17 14.66 -4.60
C ASN A 164 23.17 13.14 -4.78
N ILE A 165 23.64 12.66 -5.93
CA ILE A 165 23.74 11.23 -6.20
C ILE A 165 24.83 10.62 -5.31
N VAL A 166 24.45 9.64 -4.50
CA VAL A 166 25.39 8.82 -3.71
C VAL A 166 25.92 7.69 -4.58
N TRP A 167 25.02 6.98 -5.27
CA TRP A 167 25.37 6.01 -6.29
C TRP A 167 24.24 5.85 -7.32
N ASN A 168 24.62 5.39 -8.51
CA ASN A 168 23.72 5.06 -9.62
C ASN A 168 24.11 3.67 -10.15
N LYS A 169 23.13 2.79 -10.38
CA LYS A 169 23.30 1.44 -10.91
C LYS A 169 22.38 1.22 -12.09
N MET A 170 22.95 0.73 -13.17
CA MET A 170 22.23 0.28 -14.36
C MET A 170 22.37 -1.25 -14.46
N TYR A 171 21.27 -1.93 -14.77
CA TYR A 171 21.23 -3.36 -15.00
C TYR A 171 20.59 -3.63 -16.37
N ASN A 172 21.40 -4.20 -17.28
CA ASN A 172 21.09 -4.41 -18.70
C ASN A 172 21.14 -5.90 -19.11
N GLY A 173 20.98 -6.79 -18.12
CA GLY A 173 20.96 -8.23 -18.31
C GLY A 173 22.20 -8.81 -18.99
N SER A 174 22.08 -10.05 -19.44
CA SER A 174 23.14 -10.74 -20.21
C SER A 174 22.94 -10.64 -21.73
N SER A 175 21.75 -10.23 -22.17
CA SER A 175 21.33 -10.31 -23.59
C SER A 175 21.23 -8.95 -24.30
N ASN A 176 21.48 -7.82 -23.62
CA ASN A 176 21.29 -6.47 -24.16
C ASN A 176 19.89 -6.31 -24.79
N ARG A 177 18.88 -6.62 -23.98
CA ARG A 177 17.46 -6.65 -24.35
C ARG A 177 16.68 -5.94 -23.25
N ASN A 178 15.35 -5.95 -23.33
CA ASN A 178 14.57 -5.19 -22.38
C ASN A 178 14.61 -5.81 -20.98
N GLU A 179 14.99 -4.99 -20.00
CA GLU A 179 14.82 -5.20 -18.58
C GLU A 179 13.82 -4.19 -18.01
N PHE A 180 12.75 -4.71 -17.42
CA PHE A 180 11.71 -3.90 -16.80
C PHE A 180 11.70 -4.11 -15.29
N ILE A 181 11.57 -3.03 -14.54
CA ILE A 181 11.32 -3.12 -13.10
C ILE A 181 9.84 -3.45 -12.84
N GLY A 182 9.58 -4.34 -11.89
CA GLY A 182 8.25 -4.54 -11.32
C GLY A 182 8.04 -3.74 -10.03
N ASP A 183 8.98 -3.82 -9.09
CA ASP A 183 8.88 -3.17 -7.77
C ASP A 183 10.24 -3.10 -7.06
N MET A 184 10.32 -2.31 -5.99
CA MET A 184 11.53 -2.12 -5.16
C MET A 184 11.18 -2.06 -3.67
N ALA A 185 12.03 -2.70 -2.87
CA ALA A 185 11.96 -2.66 -1.41
C ALA A 185 13.36 -2.44 -0.79
N ILE A 186 13.39 -2.01 0.46
CA ILE A 186 14.64 -1.81 1.22
C ILE A 186 14.56 -2.53 2.57
N ASP A 187 15.67 -3.08 3.03
CA ASP A 187 15.78 -3.62 4.38
C ASP A 187 16.24 -2.56 5.39
N ASP A 188 16.18 -2.91 6.68
CA ASP A 188 16.59 -2.02 7.78
C ASP A 188 18.09 -1.64 7.74
N SER A 189 18.91 -2.38 6.99
CA SER A 189 20.32 -2.07 6.76
C SER A 189 20.54 -1.13 5.56
N GLY A 190 19.46 -0.73 4.88
CA GLY A 190 19.50 0.11 3.69
C GLY A 190 19.92 -0.62 2.42
N ASN A 191 19.95 -1.97 2.43
CA ASN A 191 20.16 -2.73 1.20
C ASN A 191 18.89 -2.66 0.35
N VAL A 192 19.08 -2.56 -0.96
CA VAL A 192 18.01 -2.36 -1.94
C VAL A 192 17.73 -3.67 -2.65
N PHE A 193 16.46 -4.07 -2.70
CA PHE A 193 15.98 -5.21 -3.45
C PHE A 193 15.11 -4.71 -4.61
N ILE A 194 15.36 -5.22 -5.81
CA ILE A 194 14.63 -4.83 -7.02
C ILE A 194 14.13 -6.09 -7.69
N SER A 195 12.83 -6.18 -7.88
CA SER A 195 12.22 -7.20 -8.73
C SER A 195 12.01 -6.64 -10.14
N GLY A 196 12.30 -7.43 -11.16
CA GLY A 196 12.05 -7.08 -12.56
C GLY A 196 11.81 -8.30 -13.45
N SER A 197 11.67 -8.05 -14.74
CA SER A 197 11.74 -9.06 -15.80
C SER A 197 13.02 -8.81 -16.61
N SER A 198 13.76 -9.86 -16.95
CA SER A 198 14.95 -9.76 -17.82
C SER A 198 14.87 -10.77 -18.95
N PHE A 199 15.17 -10.31 -20.16
CA PHE A 199 15.16 -11.16 -21.33
C PHE A 199 16.45 -12.00 -21.41
N VAL A 200 16.28 -13.31 -21.62
CA VAL A 200 17.41 -14.23 -21.85
C VAL A 200 17.34 -14.82 -23.25
N GLN A 201 18.43 -14.70 -24.03
CA GLN A 201 18.46 -15.21 -25.40
C GLN A 201 18.22 -16.72 -25.47
N GLY A 202 17.20 -17.12 -26.23
CA GLY A 202 16.79 -18.53 -26.35
C GLY A 202 15.72 -18.94 -25.34
N GLU A 203 15.36 -18.03 -24.44
CA GLU A 203 14.26 -18.12 -23.48
C GLU A 203 13.31 -16.93 -23.72
N GLY A 204 12.23 -16.86 -22.94
CA GLY A 204 11.41 -15.66 -22.81
C GLY A 204 12.00 -14.66 -21.81
N ASP A 205 11.17 -13.70 -21.40
CA ASP A 205 11.45 -12.89 -20.21
C ASP A 205 11.40 -13.77 -18.96
N ASN A 206 12.39 -13.66 -18.08
CA ASN A 206 12.46 -14.38 -16.81
C ASN A 206 12.21 -13.41 -15.65
N PHE A 207 11.77 -13.92 -14.49
CA PHE A 207 11.79 -13.12 -13.27
C PHE A 207 13.25 -12.82 -12.90
N LEU A 208 13.48 -11.59 -12.44
CA LEU A 208 14.75 -11.09 -11.95
C LEU A 208 14.56 -10.53 -10.54
N LEU A 209 15.47 -10.86 -9.63
CA LEU A 209 15.60 -10.23 -8.32
C LEU A 209 17.06 -9.84 -8.08
N ILE A 210 17.32 -8.55 -7.90
CA ILE A 210 18.64 -8.00 -7.62
C ILE A 210 18.69 -7.52 -6.17
N LYS A 211 19.79 -7.76 -5.48
CA LYS A 211 20.09 -7.09 -4.21
C LYS A 211 21.36 -6.25 -4.32
N TYR A 212 21.26 -4.97 -3.98
CA TYR A 212 22.39 -4.05 -3.80
C TYR A 212 22.64 -3.76 -2.33
N SER A 213 23.92 -3.60 -1.96
CA SER A 213 24.33 -3.09 -0.67
C SER A 213 23.89 -1.63 -0.50
N ASN A 214 23.87 -1.14 0.74
CA ASN A 214 23.62 0.28 1.01
C ASN A 214 24.59 1.22 0.27
N ASN A 215 25.79 0.74 -0.09
CA ASN A 215 26.81 1.48 -0.86
C ASN A 215 26.70 1.28 -2.38
N GLY A 216 25.72 0.49 -2.85
CA GLY A 216 25.47 0.23 -4.27
C GLY A 216 26.26 -0.95 -4.85
N ASP A 217 26.88 -1.80 -4.03
CA ASP A 217 27.54 -3.02 -4.52
C ASP A 217 26.49 -4.09 -4.82
N GLN A 218 26.53 -4.73 -5.99
CA GLN A 218 25.63 -5.84 -6.28
C GLN A 218 26.02 -7.04 -5.39
N LEU A 219 25.16 -7.41 -4.46
CA LEU A 219 25.41 -8.52 -3.53
C LEU A 219 25.08 -9.86 -4.17
N TRP A 220 23.95 -9.92 -4.88
CA TRP A 220 23.52 -11.10 -5.63
C TRP A 220 22.40 -10.76 -6.62
N THR A 221 22.21 -11.66 -7.58
CA THR A 221 21.06 -11.71 -8.49
C THR A 221 20.47 -13.11 -8.44
N ALA A 222 19.15 -13.20 -8.59
CA ALA A 222 18.43 -14.44 -8.73
C ALA A 222 17.48 -14.33 -9.92
N ASP A 223 17.48 -15.35 -10.77
CA ASP A 223 16.64 -15.44 -11.95
C ASP A 223 15.73 -16.66 -11.81
N TYR A 224 14.47 -16.54 -12.24
CA TYR A 224 13.53 -17.66 -12.31
C TYR A 224 12.89 -17.73 -13.69
N ASN A 225 13.13 -18.85 -14.36
CA ASN A 225 12.50 -19.22 -15.61
C ASN A 225 11.41 -20.27 -15.35
N GLY A 226 10.19 -19.96 -15.75
CA GLY A 226 9.01 -20.78 -15.58
C GLY A 226 9.11 -22.12 -16.32
N PRO A 227 8.23 -23.08 -15.99
CA PRO A 227 8.31 -24.45 -16.54
C PRO A 227 8.23 -24.55 -18.07
N SER A 228 7.69 -23.53 -18.74
CA SER A 228 7.57 -23.50 -20.20
C SER A 228 8.72 -22.79 -20.92
N GLY A 229 9.63 -22.10 -20.23
CA GLY A 229 10.65 -21.30 -20.91
C GLY A 229 10.11 -20.08 -21.66
N ALA A 230 8.87 -19.67 -21.38
CA ALA A 230 8.16 -18.58 -22.07
C ALA A 230 8.23 -17.30 -21.24
N ASN A 231 7.59 -16.22 -21.69
CA ASN A 231 7.64 -14.94 -20.99
C ASN A 231 6.97 -15.03 -19.61
N ASP A 232 7.76 -14.80 -18.58
CA ASP A 232 7.38 -14.67 -17.19
C ASP A 232 7.55 -13.19 -16.77
N ASN A 233 6.49 -12.60 -16.19
CA ASN A 233 6.45 -11.19 -15.82
C ASN A 233 6.25 -11.00 -14.32
N ILE A 234 7.18 -10.32 -13.67
CA ILE A 234 7.06 -9.98 -12.25
C ILE A 234 6.14 -8.78 -12.05
N THR A 235 5.43 -8.71 -10.93
CA THR A 235 4.52 -7.59 -10.64
C THR A 235 4.75 -6.92 -9.30
N SER A 236 5.22 -7.65 -8.28
CA SER A 236 5.35 -7.06 -6.94
C SER A 236 6.43 -7.75 -6.10
N LEU A 237 7.01 -6.98 -5.17
CA LEU A 237 8.04 -7.38 -4.21
C LEU A 237 7.66 -6.89 -2.81
N THR A 238 7.84 -7.73 -1.80
CA THR A 238 7.80 -7.34 -0.39
C THR A 238 8.92 -8.00 0.38
N LEU A 239 9.33 -7.40 1.48
CA LEU A 239 10.18 -8.08 2.47
C LEU A 239 9.31 -8.64 3.59
N ASP A 240 9.74 -9.74 4.20
CA ASP A 240 9.22 -10.18 5.49
C ASP A 240 10.02 -9.57 6.66
N ASN A 241 9.54 -9.78 7.89
CA ASN A 241 10.18 -9.25 9.10
C ASN A 241 11.60 -9.79 9.36
N ASN A 242 12.07 -10.78 8.60
CA ASN A 242 13.43 -11.31 8.68
C ASN A 242 14.32 -10.78 7.55
N GLY A 243 13.84 -9.86 6.71
CA GLY A 243 14.56 -9.35 5.55
C GLY A 243 14.65 -10.33 4.39
N ASN A 244 13.76 -11.34 4.34
CA ASN A 244 13.64 -12.23 3.20
C ASN A 244 12.77 -11.55 2.14
N ALA A 245 13.21 -11.61 0.88
CA ALA A 245 12.45 -11.09 -0.24
C ALA A 245 11.40 -12.10 -0.69
N VAL A 246 10.19 -11.62 -0.95
CA VAL A 246 9.10 -12.39 -1.56
C VAL A 246 8.67 -11.66 -2.80
N ILE A 247 8.59 -12.37 -3.92
CA ILE A 247 8.19 -11.84 -5.22
C ILE A 247 7.03 -12.63 -5.78
N SER A 248 6.20 -11.98 -6.59
CA SER A 248 5.20 -12.69 -7.40
C SER A 248 5.02 -12.07 -8.78
N GLY A 249 4.65 -12.92 -9.72
CA GLY A 249 4.43 -12.58 -11.12
C GLY A 249 3.66 -13.67 -11.86
N SER A 250 3.32 -13.36 -13.11
CA SER A 250 2.70 -14.28 -14.06
C SER A 250 3.77 -15.17 -14.69
N SER A 251 3.59 -16.50 -14.66
CA SER A 251 4.54 -17.45 -15.24
C SER A 251 3.86 -18.59 -15.99
N VAL A 252 4.38 -18.95 -17.17
CA VAL A 252 3.72 -19.93 -18.05
C VAL A 252 4.10 -21.37 -17.67
N ALA A 253 3.10 -22.25 -17.57
CA ALA A 253 3.31 -23.69 -17.46
C ALA A 253 2.55 -24.53 -18.50
N PRO A 254 3.11 -25.72 -18.82
CA PRO A 254 2.43 -26.70 -19.64
C PRO A 254 1.11 -27.14 -19.01
N GLY A 255 0.01 -27.05 -19.77
CA GLY A 255 -1.30 -27.56 -19.38
C GLY A 255 -2.14 -26.64 -18.50
N THR A 256 -1.58 -25.59 -17.91
CA THR A 256 -2.31 -24.61 -17.08
C THR A 256 -2.35 -23.22 -17.72
N GLY A 257 -1.34 -22.83 -18.51
CA GLY A 257 -1.28 -21.51 -19.14
C GLY A 257 -0.46 -20.55 -18.31
N ILE A 258 -0.91 -19.30 -18.17
CA ILE A 258 -0.27 -18.29 -17.33
C ILE A 258 -0.79 -18.47 -15.90
N ASP A 259 0.12 -18.80 -14.98
CA ASP A 259 -0.17 -19.07 -13.57
C ASP A 259 0.48 -17.98 -12.69
N PHE A 260 0.05 -17.87 -11.43
CA PHE A 260 0.87 -17.15 -10.45
C PHE A 260 2.13 -17.97 -10.17
N ALA A 261 3.29 -17.33 -10.11
CA ALA A 261 4.48 -17.84 -9.43
C ALA A 261 4.82 -16.90 -8.28
N THR A 262 4.98 -17.45 -7.08
CA THR A 262 5.38 -16.73 -5.86
C THR A 262 6.63 -17.38 -5.30
N LEU A 263 7.71 -16.62 -5.17
CA LEU A 263 9.00 -17.12 -4.69
C LEU A 263 9.41 -16.35 -3.46
N LYS A 264 10.07 -17.04 -2.53
CA LYS A 264 10.71 -16.43 -1.36
C LYS A 264 12.19 -16.73 -1.35
N TYR A 265 13.00 -15.71 -1.19
CA TYR A 265 14.46 -15.76 -1.09
C TYR A 265 14.91 -15.24 0.26
N SER A 266 15.89 -15.89 0.86
CA SER A 266 16.58 -15.38 2.04
C SER A 266 17.29 -14.05 1.74
N GLY A 267 17.61 -13.28 2.79
CA GLY A 267 18.41 -12.06 2.63
C GLY A 267 19.79 -12.26 1.98
N SER A 268 20.30 -13.50 1.94
CA SER A 268 21.54 -13.91 1.27
C SER A 268 21.34 -14.51 -0.13
N GLY A 269 20.12 -14.51 -0.67
CA GLY A 269 19.84 -14.95 -2.04
C GLY A 269 19.54 -16.44 -2.22
N GLN A 270 19.47 -17.23 -1.14
CA GLN A 270 19.01 -18.63 -1.22
C GLN A 270 17.49 -18.68 -1.39
N GLU A 271 16.98 -19.40 -2.39
CA GLU A 271 15.56 -19.72 -2.52
C GLU A 271 15.10 -20.57 -1.32
N LEU A 272 14.08 -20.08 -0.62
CA LEU A 272 13.46 -20.77 0.52
C LEU A 272 12.26 -21.61 0.08
N TRP A 273 11.45 -21.09 -0.83
CA TRP A 273 10.35 -21.83 -1.47
C TRP A 273 9.82 -21.13 -2.72
N LEU A 274 9.20 -21.94 -3.59
CA LEU A 274 8.39 -21.53 -4.73
C LEU A 274 6.97 -22.11 -4.59
N ARG A 275 5.95 -21.31 -4.88
CA ARG A 275 4.55 -21.73 -5.01
C ARG A 275 3.96 -21.23 -6.31
N ARG A 276 3.13 -22.07 -6.93
CA ARG A 276 2.39 -21.73 -8.14
C ARG A 276 0.91 -21.90 -7.87
N TYR A 277 0.09 -20.98 -8.36
CA TYR A 277 -1.36 -21.08 -8.33
C TYR A 277 -1.88 -21.02 -9.75
N SER A 278 -2.75 -21.97 -10.09
CA SER A 278 -3.49 -21.98 -11.34
C SER A 278 -4.96 -22.25 -11.10
N SER A 279 -5.82 -21.61 -11.89
CA SER A 279 -7.23 -21.94 -11.96
C SER A 279 -7.46 -23.29 -12.67
N SER A 280 -8.61 -23.91 -12.43
CA SER A 280 -9.01 -25.14 -13.13
C SER A 280 -9.35 -24.93 -14.60
N ALA A 281 -9.42 -23.67 -15.07
CA ALA A 281 -9.75 -23.32 -16.44
C ALA A 281 -8.48 -23.34 -17.30
N ILE A 282 -8.21 -24.49 -17.92
CA ILE A 282 -7.06 -24.70 -18.81
C ILE A 282 -6.94 -23.53 -19.79
N SER A 283 -5.76 -22.92 -19.87
CA SER A 283 -5.38 -21.80 -20.77
C SER A 283 -5.91 -20.40 -20.42
N SER A 284 -6.56 -20.22 -19.26
CA SER A 284 -6.96 -18.88 -18.83
C SER A 284 -5.88 -18.23 -17.97
N PRO A 285 -5.53 -16.96 -18.21
CA PRO A 285 -4.46 -16.29 -17.49
C PRO A 285 -4.83 -15.98 -16.04
N ASP A 286 -3.89 -16.25 -15.14
CA ASP A 286 -3.89 -15.83 -13.75
C ASP A 286 -2.78 -14.77 -13.56
N GLU A 287 -3.18 -13.54 -13.24
CA GLU A 287 -2.29 -12.38 -13.12
C GLU A 287 -2.20 -11.84 -11.67
N PRO A 288 -1.11 -12.09 -10.93
CA PRO A 288 -0.91 -11.47 -9.62
C PRO A 288 -0.64 -9.97 -9.77
N LYS A 289 -1.20 -9.16 -8.87
CA LYS A 289 -1.14 -7.69 -8.93
C LYS A 289 -0.40 -7.08 -7.74
N ALA A 290 -0.55 -7.66 -6.55
CA ALA A 290 0.09 -7.16 -5.34
C ALA A 290 0.40 -8.28 -4.34
N ILE A 291 1.48 -8.10 -3.58
CA ILE A 291 1.85 -8.97 -2.47
C ILE A 291 2.13 -8.16 -1.20
N ILE A 292 1.94 -8.77 -0.03
CA ILE A 292 2.39 -8.22 1.26
C ILE A 292 2.74 -9.35 2.23
N SER A 293 3.66 -9.06 3.15
CA SER A 293 3.86 -9.87 4.35
C SER A 293 3.06 -9.29 5.53
N ASP A 294 2.53 -10.14 6.41
CA ASP A 294 1.97 -9.69 7.69
C ASP A 294 3.02 -9.72 8.82
N ILE A 295 2.62 -9.21 9.99
CA ILE A 295 3.47 -9.19 11.19
C ILE A 295 3.87 -10.59 11.68
N HIS A 296 3.19 -11.65 11.26
CA HIS A 296 3.49 -13.04 11.60
C HIS A 296 4.35 -13.72 10.53
N GLY A 297 4.71 -13.03 9.45
CA GLY A 297 5.50 -13.56 8.34
C GLY A 297 4.70 -14.39 7.33
N ASN A 298 3.36 -14.37 7.39
CA ASN A 298 2.51 -14.94 6.34
C ASN A 298 2.54 -14.04 5.11
N ILE A 299 2.39 -14.64 3.94
CA ILE A 299 2.38 -13.93 2.66
C ILE A 299 0.97 -13.93 2.09
N PHE A 300 0.52 -12.76 1.65
CA PHE A 300 -0.72 -12.60 0.90
C PHE A 300 -0.39 -12.18 -0.52
N VAL A 301 -1.02 -12.84 -1.48
CA VAL A 301 -0.93 -12.52 -2.90
C VAL A 301 -2.34 -12.28 -3.40
N THR A 302 -2.58 -11.16 -4.09
CA THR A 302 -3.85 -10.93 -4.78
C THR A 302 -3.62 -10.70 -6.26
N GLY A 303 -4.60 -11.08 -7.07
CA GLY A 303 -4.57 -10.83 -8.51
C GLY A 303 -5.87 -11.20 -9.18
N ALA A 304 -5.90 -11.04 -10.50
CA ALA A 304 -7.04 -11.40 -11.34
C ALA A 304 -6.87 -12.86 -11.82
N SER A 305 -7.93 -13.66 -11.74
CA SER A 305 -7.89 -15.07 -12.14
C SER A 305 -9.20 -15.50 -12.79
N VAL A 306 -9.12 -16.25 -13.87
CA VAL A 306 -10.29 -16.65 -14.67
C VAL A 306 -10.75 -18.06 -14.30
N GLN A 307 -12.03 -18.24 -13.95
CA GLN A 307 -12.59 -19.58 -13.67
C GLN A 307 -13.72 -20.01 -14.62
N SER A 308 -14.56 -19.07 -15.08
CA SER A 308 -15.75 -19.40 -15.89
C SER A 308 -16.06 -18.39 -16.99
N ASN A 309 -15.04 -17.69 -17.51
CA ASN A 309 -15.00 -16.77 -18.68
C ASN A 309 -14.69 -15.28 -18.38
N SER A 310 -14.57 -14.89 -17.11
CA SER A 310 -14.16 -13.53 -16.72
C SER A 310 -13.08 -13.57 -15.65
N TYR A 311 -12.35 -12.48 -15.53
CA TYR A 311 -11.41 -12.26 -14.43
C TYR A 311 -12.19 -11.94 -13.15
N ASP A 312 -11.90 -12.73 -12.12
CA ASP A 312 -12.36 -12.54 -10.76
C ASP A 312 -11.19 -12.19 -9.86
N TYR A 313 -11.48 -11.61 -8.70
CA TYR A 313 -10.48 -11.46 -7.66
C TYR A 313 -10.04 -12.85 -7.20
N LEU A 314 -8.75 -12.99 -6.98
CA LEU A 314 -8.14 -14.07 -6.24
C LEU A 314 -7.25 -13.48 -5.15
N THR A 315 -7.37 -14.02 -3.94
CA THR A 315 -6.44 -13.75 -2.84
C THR A 315 -6.01 -15.07 -2.22
N VAL A 316 -4.71 -15.31 -2.18
CA VAL A 316 -4.09 -16.52 -1.59
C VAL A 316 -3.26 -16.12 -0.39
N LYS A 317 -3.36 -16.87 0.70
CA LYS A 317 -2.50 -16.72 1.88
C LYS A 317 -1.59 -17.93 2.02
N TYR A 318 -0.30 -17.68 2.11
CA TYR A 318 0.73 -18.68 2.45
C TYR A 318 1.27 -18.45 3.86
N SER A 319 1.62 -19.54 4.54
CA SER A 319 2.43 -19.49 5.76
C SER A 319 3.83 -18.95 5.47
N SER A 320 4.60 -18.65 6.53
CA SER A 320 6.01 -18.26 6.38
C SER A 320 6.87 -19.34 5.71
N SER A 321 6.48 -20.63 5.81
CA SER A 321 7.10 -21.79 5.16
C SER A 321 6.55 -22.08 3.75
N GLY A 322 5.59 -21.28 3.27
CA GLY A 322 5.00 -21.40 1.94
C GLY A 322 3.81 -22.35 1.87
N ASP A 323 3.29 -22.87 2.99
CA ASP A 323 2.09 -23.71 2.97
C ASP A 323 0.86 -22.88 2.66
N GLU A 324 0.02 -23.29 1.71
CA GLU A 324 -1.24 -22.58 1.43
C GLU A 324 -2.18 -22.74 2.64
N LEU A 325 -2.52 -21.61 3.26
CA LEU A 325 -3.42 -21.57 4.40
C LEU A 325 -4.88 -21.41 3.95
N TRP A 326 -5.11 -20.58 2.94
CA TRP A 326 -6.40 -20.44 2.29
C TRP A 326 -6.32 -19.68 0.97
N THR A 327 -7.37 -19.88 0.15
CA THR A 327 -7.64 -19.13 -1.07
C THR A 327 -9.06 -18.55 -1.03
N ARG A 328 -9.25 -17.31 -1.51
CA ARG A 328 -10.55 -16.64 -1.63
C ARG A 328 -10.73 -16.00 -3.00
N ARG A 329 -11.98 -16.00 -3.48
CA ARG A 329 -12.39 -15.40 -4.75
C ARG A 329 -13.54 -14.43 -4.57
N TYR A 330 -13.61 -13.43 -5.44
CA TYR A 330 -14.73 -12.49 -5.52
C TYR A 330 -15.05 -12.13 -6.97
N ASN A 331 -16.30 -12.33 -7.38
CA ASN A 331 -16.82 -12.23 -8.77
C ASN A 331 -17.99 -11.22 -8.87
N GLY A 332 -17.95 -10.18 -8.02
CA GLY A 332 -18.94 -9.11 -8.10
C GLY A 332 -20.43 -9.53 -7.99
N PRO A 333 -21.36 -8.59 -8.16
CA PRO A 333 -22.80 -8.84 -8.25
C PRO A 333 -23.27 -9.04 -9.69
N SER A 334 -22.50 -8.62 -10.70
CA SER A 334 -22.78 -8.88 -12.12
C SER A 334 -22.35 -10.28 -12.58
N GLY A 335 -21.50 -10.95 -11.81
CA GLY A 335 -21.24 -12.40 -11.83
C GLY A 335 -20.42 -12.97 -12.99
N ASN A 336 -20.21 -12.24 -14.09
CA ASN A 336 -19.36 -12.68 -15.22
C ASN A 336 -18.65 -11.50 -15.91
N ASN A 337 -18.44 -10.40 -15.21
CA ASN A 337 -17.75 -9.23 -15.77
C ASN A 337 -16.40 -9.05 -15.09
N PHE A 338 -15.59 -8.15 -15.65
CA PHE A 338 -14.20 -7.98 -15.25
C PHE A 338 -14.10 -7.42 -13.82
N ASP A 339 -13.50 -8.19 -12.93
CA ASP A 339 -13.24 -7.82 -11.54
C ASP A 339 -11.73 -7.96 -11.25
N GLU A 340 -11.08 -6.86 -10.91
CA GLU A 340 -9.62 -6.81 -10.73
C GLU A 340 -9.23 -6.19 -9.38
N PRO A 341 -8.53 -6.94 -8.49
CA PRO A 341 -7.87 -6.36 -7.34
C PRO A 341 -6.57 -5.67 -7.79
N ARG A 342 -6.24 -4.52 -7.22
CA ARG A 342 -5.03 -3.75 -7.56
C ARG A 342 -4.04 -3.64 -6.42
N SER A 343 -4.52 -3.62 -5.18
CA SER A 343 -3.68 -3.39 -4.02
C SER A 343 -4.22 -4.09 -2.78
N LEU A 344 -3.34 -4.37 -1.82
CA LEU A 344 -3.70 -4.99 -0.56
C LEU A 344 -2.85 -4.47 0.60
N THR A 345 -3.39 -4.52 1.81
CA THR A 345 -2.67 -4.18 3.05
C THR A 345 -3.12 -5.08 4.20
N THR A 346 -2.37 -5.12 5.30
CA THR A 346 -2.70 -5.93 6.48
C THR A 346 -2.79 -5.08 7.74
N ASP A 347 -3.62 -5.52 8.69
CA ASP A 347 -3.59 -4.99 10.05
C ASP A 347 -2.69 -5.82 10.98
N ILE A 348 -2.44 -5.29 12.18
CA ILE A 348 -1.62 -5.96 13.19
C ILE A 348 -2.21 -7.29 13.70
N SER A 349 -3.48 -7.57 13.40
CA SER A 349 -4.12 -8.85 13.75
C SER A 349 -3.93 -9.90 12.65
N GLY A 350 -3.28 -9.57 11.54
CA GLY A 350 -3.10 -10.46 10.39
C GLY A 350 -4.34 -10.61 9.53
N ASN A 351 -5.28 -9.67 9.60
CA ASN A 351 -6.37 -9.55 8.63
C ASN A 351 -5.83 -8.85 7.38
N VAL A 352 -6.41 -9.15 6.21
CA VAL A 352 -6.04 -8.53 4.94
C VAL A 352 -7.20 -7.72 4.37
N PHE A 353 -6.85 -6.58 3.78
CA PHE A 353 -7.75 -5.68 3.07
C PHE A 353 -7.31 -5.66 1.62
N VAL A 354 -8.22 -5.95 0.70
CA VAL A 354 -7.96 -6.01 -0.73
C VAL A 354 -8.82 -4.95 -1.41
N ALA A 355 -8.23 -4.11 -2.25
CA ALA A 355 -8.93 -3.05 -2.97
C ALA A 355 -8.70 -3.15 -4.48
N GLY A 356 -9.71 -2.73 -5.24
CA GLY A 356 -9.67 -2.69 -6.70
C GLY A 356 -10.96 -2.17 -7.29
N LEU A 357 -11.32 -2.69 -8.45
CA LEU A 357 -12.54 -2.38 -9.18
C LEU A 357 -13.38 -3.64 -9.43
N SER A 358 -14.69 -3.51 -9.52
CA SER A 358 -15.57 -4.60 -9.94
C SER A 358 -16.89 -4.03 -10.44
N GLN A 359 -17.41 -4.59 -11.53
CA GLN A 359 -18.63 -4.07 -12.14
C GLN A 359 -19.84 -4.20 -11.19
N GLY A 360 -20.67 -3.15 -11.12
CA GLY A 360 -21.90 -3.15 -10.34
C GLY A 360 -23.15 -3.56 -11.13
N THR A 361 -24.25 -3.82 -10.42
CA THR A 361 -25.52 -4.14 -11.07
C THR A 361 -26.15 -2.88 -11.64
N GLY A 362 -26.07 -2.71 -12.96
CA GLY A 362 -26.62 -1.52 -13.65
C GLY A 362 -25.72 -0.28 -13.56
N THR A 363 -24.49 -0.45 -13.10
CA THR A 363 -23.41 0.57 -13.11
C THR A 363 -22.23 0.03 -13.91
N MET A 364 -21.21 0.86 -14.15
CA MET A 364 -19.93 0.37 -14.66
C MET A 364 -19.08 -0.18 -13.50
N ASP A 365 -17.76 0.01 -13.54
CA ASP A 365 -16.87 -0.47 -12.48
C ASP A 365 -17.04 0.37 -11.22
N ASP A 366 -17.27 -0.28 -10.06
CA ASP A 366 -17.32 0.36 -8.76
C ASP A 366 -16.01 0.11 -8.00
N MET A 367 -15.61 1.01 -7.11
CA MET A 367 -14.50 0.74 -6.19
C MET A 367 -14.93 -0.33 -5.20
N VAL A 368 -14.10 -1.36 -5.02
CA VAL A 368 -14.38 -2.44 -4.06
C VAL A 368 -13.26 -2.56 -3.04
N ILE A 369 -13.63 -2.75 -1.78
CA ILE A 369 -12.72 -3.07 -0.68
C ILE A 369 -13.28 -4.29 0.06
N ILE A 370 -12.45 -5.31 0.27
CA ILE A 370 -12.84 -6.54 0.97
C ILE A 370 -11.91 -6.75 2.16
N LYS A 371 -12.48 -7.03 3.34
CA LYS A 371 -11.72 -7.47 4.51
C LYS A 371 -11.89 -8.97 4.73
N TYR A 372 -10.78 -9.68 4.79
CA TYR A 372 -10.73 -11.07 5.26
C TYR A 372 -10.04 -11.14 6.61
N ASP A 373 -10.54 -11.98 7.52
CA ASP A 373 -9.83 -12.27 8.75
C ASP A 373 -8.60 -13.17 8.52
N SER A 374 -7.82 -13.40 9.57
CA SER A 374 -6.60 -14.22 9.50
C SER A 374 -6.84 -15.67 9.01
N THR A 375 -8.08 -16.18 9.14
CA THR A 375 -8.51 -17.52 8.69
C THR A 375 -9.20 -17.50 7.31
N GLY A 376 -9.31 -16.32 6.71
CA GLY A 376 -9.88 -16.10 5.39
C GLY A 376 -11.40 -15.87 5.40
N ASN A 377 -12.08 -15.71 6.53
CA ASN A 377 -13.51 -15.39 6.49
C ASN A 377 -13.68 -13.94 6.02
N GLN A 378 -14.59 -13.71 5.07
CA GLN A 378 -14.95 -12.36 4.66
C GLN A 378 -15.72 -11.68 5.79
N ILE A 379 -15.13 -10.66 6.41
CA ILE A 379 -15.75 -9.90 7.50
C ILE A 379 -16.74 -8.89 6.92
N TRP A 380 -16.31 -8.14 5.91
CA TRP A 380 -17.17 -7.23 5.18
C TRP A 380 -16.64 -6.99 3.78
N LEU A 381 -17.53 -6.46 2.94
CA LEU A 381 -17.24 -5.98 1.62
C LEU A 381 -17.87 -4.61 1.47
N ASN A 382 -17.09 -3.66 0.99
CA ASN A 382 -17.53 -2.31 0.73
C ASN A 382 -17.48 -2.00 -0.76
N ARG A 383 -18.52 -1.34 -1.26
CA ARG A 383 -18.59 -0.83 -2.62
C ARG A 383 -18.84 0.65 -2.59
N TYR A 384 -18.09 1.40 -3.40
CA TYR A 384 -18.31 2.81 -3.63
C TYR A 384 -18.56 3.02 -5.13
N ASN A 385 -19.74 3.58 -5.42
CA ASN A 385 -20.17 3.97 -6.76
C ASN A 385 -20.59 5.43 -6.71
N SER A 386 -20.09 6.21 -7.65
CA SER A 386 -20.40 7.62 -7.84
C SER A 386 -21.85 7.81 -8.30
N ALA A 387 -22.37 9.03 -8.12
CA ALA A 387 -23.74 9.36 -8.53
C ALA A 387 -23.96 9.26 -10.06
N VAL A 388 -22.89 9.17 -10.85
CA VAL A 388 -22.94 9.07 -12.31
C VAL A 388 -22.90 7.64 -12.84
N ASN A 389 -22.73 6.63 -11.98
CA ASN A 389 -22.75 5.20 -12.33
C ASN A 389 -21.73 4.82 -13.43
N ARG A 390 -20.57 5.47 -13.43
CA ARG A 390 -19.44 5.21 -14.33
C ARG A 390 -18.26 4.69 -13.51
N ASN A 391 -17.15 4.38 -14.18
CA ASN A 391 -15.99 3.76 -13.58
C ASN A 391 -15.45 4.54 -12.37
N ASP A 392 -15.38 3.87 -11.23
CA ASP A 392 -14.73 4.28 -10.00
C ASP A 392 -13.73 3.18 -9.62
N VAL A 393 -12.47 3.54 -9.40
CA VAL A 393 -11.38 2.54 -9.26
C VAL A 393 -10.47 2.87 -8.09
N ALA A 394 -10.18 1.86 -7.28
CA ALA A 394 -9.12 1.91 -6.26
C ALA A 394 -7.81 1.36 -6.83
N ASN A 395 -6.80 2.21 -6.95
CA ASN A 395 -5.45 1.83 -7.36
C ASN A 395 -4.57 1.41 -6.17
N ASN A 396 -4.76 2.06 -5.02
CA ASN A 396 -3.95 1.84 -3.83
C ASN A 396 -4.82 1.75 -2.57
N ILE A 397 -4.38 0.98 -1.58
CA ILE A 397 -4.98 0.92 -0.24
C ILE A 397 -3.90 1.00 0.84
N SER A 398 -4.16 1.80 1.87
CA SER A 398 -3.37 1.81 3.11
C SER A 398 -4.28 1.75 4.32
N ILE A 399 -3.73 1.30 5.44
CA ILE A 399 -4.38 1.31 6.74
C ILE A 399 -3.49 2.06 7.72
N ASP A 400 -4.09 2.96 8.50
CA ASP A 400 -3.37 3.68 9.54
C ASP A 400 -3.34 2.90 10.87
N ILE A 401 -2.55 3.40 11.82
CA ILE A 401 -2.46 2.84 13.18
C ILE A 401 -3.71 3.11 14.04
N SER A 402 -4.81 3.59 13.46
CA SER A 402 -6.13 3.61 14.08
C SER A 402 -7.09 2.62 13.41
N GLY A 403 -6.62 1.89 12.39
CA GLY A 403 -7.41 0.98 11.56
C GLY A 403 -8.23 1.69 10.49
N ASN A 404 -8.09 3.01 10.29
CA ASN A 404 -8.78 3.69 9.21
C ASN A 404 -8.16 3.31 7.88
N ILE A 405 -9.02 3.13 6.89
CA ILE A 405 -8.63 2.69 5.56
C ILE A 405 -8.62 3.91 4.67
N THR A 406 -7.56 4.09 3.91
CA THR A 406 -7.49 5.09 2.85
C THR A 406 -7.29 4.35 1.54
N VAL A 407 -8.08 4.69 0.53
CA VAL A 407 -7.88 4.25 -0.84
C VAL A 407 -7.72 5.47 -1.74
N SER A 408 -6.90 5.33 -2.77
CA SER A 408 -6.78 6.34 -3.82
C SER A 408 -6.90 5.71 -5.19
N GLY A 409 -7.28 6.52 -6.18
CA GLY A 409 -7.49 6.10 -7.56
C GLY A 409 -8.21 7.20 -8.33
N PHE A 410 -9.31 6.84 -9.00
CA PHE A 410 -10.17 7.81 -9.66
C PHE A 410 -11.65 7.52 -9.42
N ILE A 411 -12.46 8.57 -9.51
CA ILE A 411 -13.92 8.53 -9.43
C ILE A 411 -14.47 9.22 -10.67
N ALA A 412 -15.51 8.69 -11.29
CA ALA A 412 -16.09 9.32 -12.47
C ALA A 412 -16.73 10.69 -12.13
N GLY A 413 -16.37 11.70 -12.92
CA GLY A 413 -16.84 13.06 -12.75
C GLY A 413 -18.24 13.30 -13.33
N THR A 414 -18.95 14.30 -12.78
CA THR A 414 -20.28 14.72 -13.29
C THR A 414 -20.22 15.53 -14.57
N SER A 415 -19.13 16.27 -14.77
CA SER A 415 -18.91 17.19 -15.89
C SER A 415 -17.51 17.08 -16.49
N SER A 416 -16.76 16.05 -16.08
CA SER A 416 -15.41 15.67 -16.50
C SER A 416 -15.40 14.18 -16.85
N LEU A 417 -14.25 13.63 -17.24
CA LEU A 417 -14.11 12.19 -17.40
C LEU A 417 -13.91 11.53 -16.02
N ASN A 418 -12.67 11.16 -15.67
CA ASN A 418 -12.33 10.59 -14.38
C ASN A 418 -11.63 11.67 -13.55
N ASP A 419 -12.01 11.83 -12.29
CA ASP A 419 -11.42 12.77 -11.36
C ASP A 419 -10.45 12.04 -10.41
N PHE A 420 -9.32 12.66 -10.08
CA PHE A 420 -8.37 12.17 -9.09
C PHE A 420 -9.10 11.98 -7.77
N ALA A 421 -8.99 10.82 -7.13
CA ALA A 421 -9.79 10.51 -5.95
C ALA A 421 -8.95 9.98 -4.78
N VAL A 422 -9.32 10.43 -3.58
CA VAL A 422 -8.91 9.85 -2.30
C VAL A 422 -10.15 9.65 -1.45
N VAL A 423 -10.34 8.44 -0.94
CA VAL A 423 -11.49 8.07 -0.10
C VAL A 423 -10.98 7.49 1.21
N ARG A 424 -11.51 7.99 2.32
CA ARG A 424 -11.18 7.45 3.64
C ARG A 424 -12.40 6.82 4.28
N PHE A 425 -12.19 5.65 4.86
CA PHE A 425 -13.19 4.91 5.61
C PHE A 425 -12.73 4.76 7.06
N SER A 426 -13.62 5.09 7.99
CA SER A 426 -13.42 4.72 9.38
C SER A 426 -13.69 3.23 9.51
N GLN A 427 -12.77 2.49 10.14
CA GLN A 427 -13.18 1.24 10.81
C GLN A 427 -13.89 1.54 12.13
N LEU A 428 -14.01 2.81 12.53
CA LEU A 428 -14.78 3.29 13.68
C LEU A 428 -16.30 3.31 13.42
N THR A 429 -16.77 2.23 12.80
CA THR A 429 -17.94 1.51 13.27
C THR A 429 -17.59 0.04 13.10
N ASN A 430 -17.06 -0.62 14.14
CA ASN A 430 -17.32 -2.06 14.44
C ASN A 430 -16.34 -2.77 15.39
N LEU A 431 -15.31 -2.14 15.96
CA LEU A 431 -14.56 -2.78 17.08
C LEU A 431 -15.46 -3.12 18.29
N PHE A 432 -16.61 -2.46 18.41
CA PHE A 432 -17.61 -2.73 19.46
C PHE A 432 -19.00 -3.12 18.93
N GLN A 433 -19.27 -3.08 17.63
CA GLN A 433 -20.60 -3.46 17.12
C GLN A 433 -20.75 -4.98 16.95
N HIS A 434 -19.66 -5.74 16.85
CA HIS A 434 -19.73 -7.21 16.95
C HIS A 434 -20.01 -7.74 18.37
N TYR A 435 -20.04 -6.85 19.38
CA TYR A 435 -20.52 -7.16 20.73
C TYR A 435 -21.85 -6.45 21.05
N ASN A 436 -22.58 -5.94 20.03
CA ASN A 436 -23.96 -5.46 20.19
C ASN A 436 -25.00 -6.60 20.32
N GLN A 437 -24.57 -7.79 20.74
CA GLN A 437 -25.46 -8.75 21.36
C GLN A 437 -24.81 -9.22 22.66
N ASN A 438 -25.29 -8.64 23.76
CA ASN A 438 -24.96 -8.97 25.15
C ASN A 438 -23.46 -8.94 25.45
N ALA A 439 -22.94 -7.83 26.00
CA ALA A 439 -21.70 -7.90 26.76
C ALA A 439 -21.88 -8.98 27.85
N THR A 440 -21.27 -10.15 27.69
CA THR A 440 -21.44 -11.27 28.63
C THR A 440 -20.53 -11.13 29.84
N ASP A 441 -19.43 -10.39 29.70
CA ASP A 441 -18.39 -10.23 30.71
C ASP A 441 -17.86 -8.80 30.78
N TYR A 442 -17.21 -8.45 31.90
CA TYR A 442 -16.40 -7.25 31.91
C TYR A 442 -15.07 -7.54 31.25
N TYR A 443 -14.71 -6.72 30.28
CA TYR A 443 -13.47 -6.83 29.56
C TYR A 443 -12.84 -5.45 29.43
N LEU A 444 -11.54 -5.34 29.70
CA LEU A 444 -10.76 -4.15 29.40
C LEU A 444 -9.94 -4.48 28.16
N PHE A 445 -10.07 -3.70 27.08
CA PHE A 445 -9.33 -3.93 25.84
C PHE A 445 -7.90 -3.38 25.96
N GLN A 446 -6.98 -3.93 25.16
CA GLN A 446 -5.66 -3.31 25.01
C GLN A 446 -5.85 -1.91 24.40
N ASN A 447 -5.21 -0.88 24.96
CA ASN A 447 -5.30 0.47 24.44
C ASN A 447 -4.66 0.52 23.05
N TYR A 448 -5.17 1.38 22.19
CA TYR A 448 -4.69 1.48 20.81
C TYR A 448 -4.63 2.95 20.34
N PRO A 449 -3.50 3.40 19.78
CA PRO A 449 -2.23 2.67 19.62
C PRO A 449 -1.57 2.30 20.97
N ASN A 450 -0.70 1.28 20.97
CA ASN A 450 0.21 0.93 22.08
C ASN A 450 1.46 0.25 21.49
N PRO A 451 2.64 0.91 21.46
CA PRO A 451 2.94 2.18 22.11
C PRO A 451 2.18 3.37 21.48
N PHE A 452 2.05 4.49 22.19
CA PHE A 452 1.29 5.66 21.71
C PHE A 452 2.05 6.97 21.92
N ASN A 453 1.78 7.97 21.06
CA ASN A 453 2.26 9.35 21.19
C ASN A 453 1.34 10.33 20.43
N PRO A 454 0.80 11.40 21.04
CA PRO A 454 0.55 11.58 22.47
C PRO A 454 -0.77 10.93 22.91
N SER A 455 -1.58 10.37 22.01
CA SER A 455 -2.92 9.88 22.35
C SER A 455 -3.18 8.42 22.00
N THR A 456 -4.03 7.77 22.81
CA THR A 456 -4.50 6.39 22.65
C THR A 456 -5.98 6.30 23.01
N ILE A 457 -6.66 5.23 22.61
CA ILE A 457 -8.04 4.94 22.98
C ILE A 457 -8.04 3.72 23.91
N ILE A 458 -8.78 3.84 25.01
CA ILE A 458 -9.01 2.76 25.96
C ILE A 458 -10.47 2.34 25.87
N GLY A 459 -10.72 1.10 25.44
CA GLY A 459 -12.05 0.51 25.39
C GLY A 459 -12.34 -0.44 26.54
N PHE A 460 -13.61 -0.65 26.89
CA PHE A 460 -14.06 -1.72 27.79
C PHE A 460 -15.53 -2.14 27.56
N SER A 461 -15.90 -3.34 28.04
CA SER A 461 -17.26 -3.87 28.09
C SER A 461 -17.74 -4.03 29.54
N ILE A 462 -19.04 -3.89 29.78
CA ILE A 462 -19.68 -4.24 31.06
C ILE A 462 -20.99 -5.01 30.83
N PRO A 463 -21.25 -6.12 31.56
CA PRO A 463 -22.39 -7.00 31.30
C PRO A 463 -23.66 -6.64 32.08
N SER A 464 -23.53 -5.88 33.16
CA SER A 464 -24.62 -5.40 34.01
C SER A 464 -24.40 -3.94 34.33
N GLU A 465 -25.48 -3.21 34.66
CA GLU A 465 -25.33 -1.85 35.19
C GLU A 465 -24.41 -1.88 36.42
N SER A 466 -23.36 -1.05 36.40
CA SER A 466 -22.27 -1.12 37.37
C SER A 466 -21.66 0.24 37.60
N LYS A 467 -21.16 0.49 38.80
CA LYS A 467 -20.31 1.66 39.04
C LYS A 467 -18.92 1.37 38.50
N ILE A 468 -18.44 2.23 37.60
CA ILE A 468 -17.17 2.10 36.91
C ILE A 468 -16.23 3.22 37.31
N ASN A 469 -14.95 2.90 37.51
CA ASN A 469 -13.85 3.85 37.55
C ASN A 469 -12.77 3.39 36.56
N LEU A 470 -12.60 4.14 35.47
CA LEU A 470 -11.51 3.96 34.52
C LEU A 470 -10.45 5.04 34.77
N SER A 471 -9.28 4.62 35.25
CA SER A 471 -8.18 5.54 35.59
C SER A 471 -6.85 5.07 35.02
N VAL A 472 -5.98 6.02 34.71
CA VAL A 472 -4.60 5.86 34.25
C VAL A 472 -3.65 6.16 35.38
N TYR A 473 -2.60 5.33 35.52
CA TYR A 473 -1.59 5.36 36.55
C TYR A 473 -0.20 5.39 35.93
N ASN A 474 0.75 6.05 36.61
CA ASN A 474 2.17 5.97 36.25
C ASN A 474 2.81 4.68 36.80
N SER A 475 4.09 4.46 36.49
CA SER A 475 4.87 3.29 36.96
C SER A 475 5.01 3.17 38.48
N LEU A 476 4.76 4.26 39.24
CA LEU A 476 4.75 4.28 40.70
C LEU A 476 3.36 4.03 41.30
N GLY A 477 2.35 3.74 40.47
CA GLY A 477 0.97 3.52 40.91
C GLY A 477 0.21 4.79 41.30
N LYS A 478 0.71 5.99 40.98
CA LYS A 478 -0.04 7.24 41.19
C LYS A 478 -1.01 7.47 40.04
N ILE A 479 -2.24 7.86 40.37
CA ILE A 479 -3.25 8.27 39.37
C ILE A 479 -2.75 9.51 38.64
N VAL A 480 -2.75 9.42 37.32
CA VAL A 480 -2.40 10.50 36.39
C VAL A 480 -3.66 11.13 35.82
N ARG A 481 -4.68 10.32 35.50
CA ARG A 481 -5.96 10.81 34.98
C ARG A 481 -7.08 9.81 35.24
N THR A 482 -8.27 10.29 35.59
CA THR A 482 -9.49 9.49 35.56
C THR A 482 -10.26 9.82 34.28
N LEU A 483 -10.53 8.81 33.46
CA LEU A 483 -11.22 8.94 32.17
C LEU A 483 -12.74 8.83 32.34
N GLN A 484 -13.19 7.99 33.26
CA GLN A 484 -14.60 7.80 33.57
C GLN A 484 -14.80 7.41 35.03
N ASN A 485 -15.80 7.99 35.69
CA ASN A 485 -16.21 7.62 37.04
C ASN A 485 -17.72 7.79 37.22
N GLY A 486 -18.46 6.70 37.36
CA GLY A 486 -19.92 6.75 37.52
C GLY A 486 -20.61 5.44 37.15
N TYR A 487 -21.94 5.45 37.20
CA TYR A 487 -22.75 4.30 36.76
C TYR A 487 -22.88 4.30 35.23
N LEU A 488 -22.69 3.12 34.65
CA LEU A 488 -22.92 2.86 33.23
C LEU A 488 -23.86 1.67 33.08
N LYS A 489 -24.72 1.73 32.07
CA LYS A 489 -25.61 0.63 31.67
C LYS A 489 -24.81 -0.47 30.97
N PRO A 490 -25.33 -1.71 30.86
CA PRO A 490 -24.67 -2.76 30.08
C PRO A 490 -24.32 -2.27 28.67
N GLY A 491 -23.09 -2.50 28.23
CA GLY A 491 -22.63 -2.02 26.93
C GLY A 491 -21.12 -1.92 26.79
N LEU A 492 -20.71 -1.30 25.69
CA LEU A 492 -19.31 -1.10 25.31
C LEU A 492 -19.02 0.40 25.27
N TYR A 493 -17.83 0.74 25.74
CA TYR A 493 -17.42 2.11 25.95
C TYR A 493 -15.98 2.31 25.49
N SER A 494 -15.67 3.49 24.97
CA SER A 494 -14.32 3.89 24.61
C SER A 494 -14.03 5.32 25.05
N TYR A 495 -12.81 5.55 25.53
CA TYR A 495 -12.36 6.85 26.02
C TYR A 495 -10.98 7.18 25.44
N LYS A 496 -10.84 8.38 24.88
CA LYS A 496 -9.55 8.89 24.42
C LYS A 496 -8.71 9.34 25.62
N PHE A 497 -7.47 8.84 25.69
CA PHE A 497 -6.46 9.32 26.62
C PHE A 497 -5.40 10.12 25.86
N ASN A 498 -5.17 11.37 26.29
CA ASN A 498 -4.11 12.22 25.77
C ASN A 498 -3.07 12.46 26.88
N SER A 499 -1.81 12.15 26.56
CA SER A 499 -0.66 12.21 27.45
C SER A 499 0.15 13.52 27.38
N SER A 500 -0.37 14.57 26.74
CA SER A 500 0.26 15.89 26.76
C SER A 500 0.63 16.29 28.20
N GLY A 501 1.92 16.58 28.42
CA GLY A 501 2.48 16.94 29.73
C GLY A 501 3.03 15.77 30.56
N LEU A 502 2.91 14.53 30.11
CA LEU A 502 3.46 13.35 30.79
C LEU A 502 4.85 12.98 30.24
N SER A 503 5.68 12.28 31.00
CA SER A 503 6.98 11.77 30.54
C SER A 503 6.83 10.46 29.77
N GLY A 504 7.68 10.20 28.77
CA GLY A 504 7.74 8.90 28.10
C GLY A 504 7.99 7.76 29.11
N GLY A 505 7.43 6.58 28.85
CA GLY A 505 7.56 5.43 29.73
C GLY A 505 6.31 4.58 29.85
N ILE A 506 6.35 3.64 30.81
CA ILE A 506 5.27 2.69 31.04
C ILE A 506 4.20 3.32 31.93
N TYR A 507 2.95 3.20 31.48
CA TYR A 507 1.75 3.54 32.22
C TYR A 507 0.85 2.31 32.34
N PHE A 508 -0.07 2.37 33.29
CA PHE A 508 -1.10 1.37 33.46
C PHE A 508 -2.46 2.04 33.40
N TYR A 509 -3.47 1.34 32.91
CA TYR A 509 -4.84 1.78 33.00
C TYR A 509 -5.69 0.66 33.56
N THR A 510 -6.59 1.04 34.46
CA THR A 510 -7.34 0.11 35.29
C THR A 510 -8.82 0.44 35.19
N LEU A 511 -9.61 -0.58 34.84
CA LEU A 511 -11.05 -0.60 34.95
C LEU A 511 -11.42 -1.23 36.28
N LYS A 512 -11.95 -0.44 37.20
CA LYS A 512 -12.48 -0.91 38.48
C LYS A 512 -14.01 -0.87 38.45
N THR A 513 -14.62 -1.99 38.82
CA THR A 513 -16.06 -2.13 38.99
C THR A 513 -16.36 -2.64 40.40
N ASP A 514 -17.64 -2.72 40.76
CA ASP A 514 -18.06 -3.30 42.04
C ASP A 514 -17.70 -4.80 42.15
N LYS A 515 -17.46 -5.48 41.02
CA LYS A 515 -17.19 -6.93 40.97
C LYS A 515 -15.72 -7.26 40.74
N GLN A 516 -15.00 -6.48 39.95
CA GLN A 516 -13.61 -6.80 39.61
C GLN A 516 -12.77 -5.58 39.24
N THR A 517 -11.45 -5.77 39.24
CA THR A 517 -10.46 -4.79 38.81
C THR A 517 -9.59 -5.42 37.74
N ILE A 518 -9.61 -4.84 36.53
CA ILE A 518 -8.83 -5.30 35.39
C ILE A 518 -7.82 -4.21 35.06
N THR A 519 -6.54 -4.57 34.93
CA THR A 519 -5.47 -3.62 34.62
C THR A 519 -4.71 -4.08 33.39
N ARG A 520 -4.33 -3.11 32.54
CA ARG A 520 -3.46 -3.34 31.40
C ARG A 520 -2.33 -2.32 31.36
N LYS A 521 -1.24 -2.71 30.69
CA LYS A 521 -0.05 -1.90 30.49
C LYS A 521 -0.15 -1.15 29.17
N MET A 522 0.33 0.10 29.14
CA MET A 522 0.54 0.88 27.93
C MET A 522 1.91 1.57 27.95
N LEU A 523 2.48 1.82 26.78
CA LEU A 523 3.79 2.44 26.60
C LEU A 523 3.62 3.78 25.88
N LEU A 524 3.98 4.87 26.56
CA LEU A 524 4.07 6.20 25.97
C LEU A 524 5.46 6.40 25.41
N ILE A 525 5.57 6.63 24.10
CA ILE A 525 6.82 7.01 23.43
C ILE A 525 6.82 8.53 23.29
N LYS A 526 7.97 9.15 23.47
CA LYS A 526 8.16 10.59 23.28
C LYS A 526 9.22 10.88 22.25
#